data_AF-A0A958C4Z1-F1
#
_entry.id   AF-A0A958C4Z1-F1
#
_cell.length_a   1.000
_cell.length_b   1.000
_cell.length_c   1.000
_cell.angle_alpha   90.00
_cell.angle_beta   90.00
_cell.angle_gamma   90.00
#
_symmetry.space_group_name_H-M   'P 1'
#
loop_
_entity.id
_entity.type
_entity.pdbx_description
1 polymer ?
#
loop_
_entity_poly.entity_id
_entity_poly.type
_entity_poly.pdbx_seq_one_letter_code
_entity_poly.pdbx_strand_id
1 'polypeptide(L)'
;EETGLTLALDGLLGVYHDVYGSSGYSTLNVYYIARIVAGAPRPYDDVSELAWFPQDKLPTEMAFPHHIHQVLADWSRWIRRSANH
;
A
#
# COMPACT_ATOMS: atom_id res chain seq x y z
N GLU A 1 -7.37 0.21 10.91
CA GLU A 1 -7.95 0.58 12.22
C GLU A 1 -6.92 0.60 13.36
N GLU A 2 -5.68 0.10 13.17
CA GLU A 2 -4.71 -0.03 14.27
C GLU A 2 -3.34 0.63 14.02
N THR A 3 -3.29 1.83 13.41
CA THR A 3 -2.03 2.58 13.25
C THR A 3 -1.97 3.88 14.06
N GLY A 4 -3.09 4.26 14.70
CA GLY A 4 -3.25 5.57 15.33
C GLY A 4 -3.31 6.74 14.34
N LEU A 5 -3.37 6.46 13.03
CA LEU A 5 -3.38 7.47 11.98
C LEU A 5 -4.80 7.73 11.49
N THR A 6 -5.12 9.00 11.29
CA THR A 6 -6.29 9.42 10.51
C THR A 6 -5.85 9.68 9.08
N LEU A 7 -6.52 9.03 8.13
CA LEU A 7 -6.21 9.11 6.71
C LEU A 7 -7.33 9.84 5.96
N ALA A 8 -6.95 10.67 4.99
CA ALA A 8 -7.85 11.10 3.92
C ALA A 8 -7.58 10.25 2.69
N LEU A 9 -8.65 9.73 2.06
CA LEU A 9 -8.54 9.02 0.79
C LEU A 9 -8.46 10.05 -0.35
N ASP A 10 -7.37 9.99 -1.11
CA ASP A 10 -7.16 10.85 -2.27
C ASP A 10 -7.65 10.19 -3.56
N GLY A 11 -7.87 8.88 -3.57
CA GLY A 11 -8.55 8.18 -4.66
C GLY A 11 -8.33 6.67 -4.71
N LEU A 12 -8.94 6.04 -5.70
CA LEU A 12 -8.67 4.64 -6.06
C LEU A 12 -7.41 4.58 -6.93
N LEU A 13 -6.42 3.77 -6.53
CA LEU A 13 -5.25 3.50 -7.37
C LEU A 13 -5.60 2.47 -8.46
N GLY A 14 -6.27 1.38 -8.06
CA GLY A 14 -6.67 0.34 -9.00
C GLY A 14 -7.13 -0.96 -8.33
N VAL A 15 -7.51 -1.91 -9.17
CA VAL A 15 -7.97 -3.24 -8.78
C VAL A 15 -7.08 -4.28 -9.47
N TYR A 16 -6.54 -5.21 -8.69
CA TYR A 16 -5.54 -6.19 -9.14
C TYR A 16 -6.00 -7.59 -8.76
N HIS A 17 -5.97 -8.50 -9.73
CA HIS A 17 -6.28 -9.90 -9.50
C HIS A 17 -5.01 -10.66 -9.11
N ASP A 18 -5.11 -11.56 -8.14
CA ASP A 18 -4.02 -12.44 -7.72
C ASP A 18 -4.57 -13.80 -7.26
N VAL A 19 -3.68 -14.72 -6.93
CA VAL A 19 -3.98 -16.03 -6.39
C VAL A 19 -3.37 -16.15 -4.99
N TYR A 20 -4.21 -16.47 -4.00
CA TYR A 20 -3.80 -16.59 -2.61
C TYR A 20 -3.46 -18.03 -2.21
N GLY A 21 -2.28 -18.18 -1.61
CA GLY A 21 -1.77 -19.45 -1.11
C GLY A 21 -1.47 -20.47 -2.22
N SER A 22 -0.92 -21.61 -1.81
CA SER A 22 -0.66 -22.73 -2.73
C SER A 22 -1.95 -23.41 -3.23
N SER A 23 -3.09 -23.14 -2.59
CA SER A 23 -4.39 -23.72 -2.93
C SER A 23 -5.06 -23.08 -4.14
N GLY A 24 -4.56 -21.96 -4.67
CA GLY A 24 -5.00 -21.44 -5.96
C GLY A 24 -6.26 -20.55 -5.91
N TYR A 25 -6.65 -20.01 -4.76
CA TYR A 25 -7.87 -19.18 -4.67
C TYR A 25 -7.66 -17.82 -5.33
N SER A 26 -8.49 -17.51 -6.34
CA SER A 26 -8.55 -16.17 -6.91
C SER A 26 -8.90 -15.12 -5.85
N THR A 27 -8.17 -14.02 -5.88
CA THR A 27 -8.36 -12.85 -5.04
C THR A 27 -8.43 -11.60 -5.89
N LEU A 28 -9.17 -10.61 -5.38
CA LEU A 28 -9.29 -9.30 -5.97
C LEU A 28 -8.86 -8.26 -4.94
N ASN A 29 -7.76 -7.57 -5.22
CA ASN A 29 -7.11 -6.64 -4.31
C ASN A 29 -7.40 -5.20 -4.77
N VAL A 30 -8.00 -4.40 -3.91
CA VAL A 30 -8.38 -3.01 -4.22
C VAL A 30 -7.43 -2.07 -3.47
N TYR A 31 -6.66 -1.27 -4.21
CA TYR A 31 -5.68 -0.35 -3.63
C TYR A 31 -6.16 1.09 -3.73
N TYR A 32 -6.05 1.82 -2.62
CA TYR A 32 -6.39 3.24 -2.51
C TYR A 32 -5.14 4.08 -2.26
N ILE A 33 -5.16 5.32 -2.74
CA ILE A 33 -4.22 6.35 -2.32
C ILE A 33 -4.79 7.08 -1.12
N ALA A 34 -3.98 7.21 -0.08
CA ALA A 34 -4.35 7.90 1.13
C ALA A 34 -3.18 8.74 1.64
N ARG A 35 -3.50 9.85 2.31
CA ARG A 35 -2.55 10.71 3.01
C ARG A 35 -2.91 10.80 4.48
N ILE A 36 -1.89 10.90 5.31
CA ILE A 36 -2.09 11.17 6.74
C ILE A 36 -2.57 12.61 6.89
N VAL A 37 -3.65 12.78 7.64
CA VAL A 37 -4.15 14.12 8.03
C VAL A 37 -3.98 14.38 9.52
N ALA A 38 -3.87 13.34 10.34
CA ALA A 38 -3.59 13.45 11.77
C ALA A 38 -3.05 12.14 12.34
N GLY A 39 -2.49 12.21 13.55
CA GLY A 39 -1.99 11.06 14.30
C GLY A 39 -0.47 10.90 14.21
N ALA A 40 0.07 10.09 15.10
CA ALA A 40 1.46 9.65 15.07
C ALA A 40 1.47 8.12 14.88
N PRO A 41 2.30 7.59 13.98
CA PRO A 41 2.38 6.15 13.73
C PRO A 41 2.80 5.44 15.03
N ARG A 42 1.97 4.54 15.53
CA ARG A 42 2.30 3.68 16.66
C ARG A 42 2.04 2.23 16.28
N PRO A 43 3.01 1.32 16.42
CA PRO A 43 2.73 -0.11 16.34
C PRO A 43 1.76 -0.47 17.48
N TYR A 44 0.69 -1.17 17.15
CA TYR A 44 -0.22 -1.80 18.11
C TYR A 44 0.20 -3.25 18.36
N ASP A 45 -0.32 -3.85 19.43
CA ASP A 45 0.17 -5.08 20.10
C ASP A 45 0.48 -6.28 19.16
N ASP A 46 -0.26 -6.46 18.06
CA ASP A 46 -0.10 -7.58 17.11
C ASP A 46 0.81 -7.27 15.90
N VAL A 47 1.39 -6.07 15.82
CA VAL A 47 2.30 -5.66 14.74
C VAL A 47 3.72 -5.53 15.30
N SER A 48 4.61 -6.43 14.88
CA SER A 48 6.00 -6.45 15.35
C SER A 48 6.77 -5.17 15.00
N GLU A 49 6.51 -4.57 13.84
CA GLU A 49 7.22 -3.38 13.34
C GLU A 49 6.35 -2.50 12.42
N LEU A 50 6.42 -1.18 12.58
CA LEU A 50 5.83 -0.19 11.69
C LEU A 50 6.92 0.81 11.26
N ALA A 51 7.18 0.91 9.96
CA ALA A 51 8.22 1.78 9.41
C ALA A 51 7.74 2.55 8.16
N TRP A 52 8.30 3.74 7.96
CA TRP A 52 8.14 4.52 6.74
C TRP A 52 9.30 4.25 5.79
N PHE A 53 8.97 3.93 4.54
CA PHE A 53 9.95 3.72 3.47
C PHE A 53 9.80 4.82 2.43
N PRO A 54 10.91 5.46 2.01
CA PRO A 54 10.86 6.33 0.84
C PRO A 54 10.64 5.47 -0.41
N GLN A 55 10.06 6.09 -1.44
CA GLN A 55 9.66 5.41 -2.68
C GLN A 55 10.82 4.65 -3.37
N ASP A 56 12.05 5.12 -3.21
CA ASP A 56 13.28 4.54 -3.79
C ASP A 56 13.95 3.50 -2.88
N LYS A 57 13.44 3.26 -1.66
CA LYS A 57 13.99 2.28 -0.71
C LYS A 57 12.89 1.42 -0.08
N LEU A 58 12.09 0.80 -0.95
CA LEU A 58 11.09 -0.18 -0.53
C LEU A 58 11.77 -1.52 -0.15
N PRO A 59 11.18 -2.29 0.78
CA PRO A 59 11.69 -3.61 1.16
C PRO A 59 11.65 -4.58 -0.03
N THR A 60 12.58 -5.54 -0.03
CA THR A 60 12.68 -6.56 -1.09
C THR A 60 11.64 -7.66 -0.94
N GLU A 61 11.31 -8.03 0.30
CA GLU A 61 10.25 -9.00 0.59
C GLU A 61 8.96 -8.26 0.90
N MET A 62 7.97 -8.44 0.04
CA MET A 62 6.66 -7.82 0.18
C MET A 62 5.57 -8.86 0.04
N ALA A 63 4.47 -8.66 0.76
CA ALA A 63 3.27 -9.45 0.59
C ALA A 63 2.75 -9.31 -0.85
N PHE A 64 2.10 -10.38 -1.33
CA PHE A 64 1.53 -10.45 -2.68
C PHE A 64 2.55 -10.23 -3.82
N PRO A 65 3.65 -11.01 -3.84
CA PRO A 65 4.77 -10.79 -4.75
C PRO A 65 4.40 -10.81 -6.23
N HIS A 66 3.30 -11.49 -6.60
CA HIS A 66 2.87 -11.60 -7.99
C HIS A 66 2.41 -10.27 -8.59
N HIS A 67 1.73 -9.41 -7.81
CA HIS A 67 1.13 -8.17 -8.32
C HIS A 67 1.69 -6.90 -7.68
N ILE A 68 2.36 -6.99 -6.52
CA ILE A 68 2.84 -5.81 -5.78
C ILE A 68 3.77 -4.92 -6.62
N HIS A 69 4.61 -5.49 -7.48
CA HIS A 69 5.50 -4.73 -8.36
C HIS A 69 4.72 -3.84 -9.34
N GLN A 70 3.58 -4.33 -9.85
CA GLN A 70 2.72 -3.57 -10.74
C GLN A 70 2.01 -2.44 -9.98
N VAL A 71 1.49 -2.74 -8.78
CA VAL A 71 0.87 -1.73 -7.90
C VAL A 71 1.84 -0.58 -7.60
N LEU A 72 3.09 -0.88 -7.27
CA LEU A 72 4.11 0.13 -6.96
C LEU A 72 4.50 0.96 -8.19
N ALA A 73 4.55 0.36 -9.37
CA ALA A 73 4.79 1.08 -10.62
C ALA A 73 3.65 2.06 -10.93
N ASP A 74 2.40 1.65 -10.70
CA ASP A 74 1.23 2.49 -10.91
C ASP A 74 1.12 3.60 -9.86
N TRP A 75 1.48 3.30 -8.61
CA TRP A 75 1.61 4.32 -7.55
C TRP A 75 2.66 5.38 -7.91
N SER A 76 3.83 4.96 -8.40
CA SER A 76 4.88 5.87 -8.87
C SER A 76 4.40 6.79 -10.00
N ARG A 77 3.65 6.24 -10.96
CA ARG A 77 3.02 7.03 -12.03
C ARG A 77 1.98 8.01 -11.49
N TRP A 78 1.18 7.59 -10.51
CA TRP A 78 0.19 8.45 -9.85
C TRP A 78 0.87 9.65 -9.18
N ILE A 79 1.93 9.44 -8.39
CA ILE A 79 2.68 10.53 -7.73
C ILE A 79 3.19 11.54 -8.75
N ARG A 80 3.82 11.06 -9.83
CA ARG A 80 4.36 11.93 -10.88
C ARG A 80 3.29 12.78 -11.57
N ARG A 81 2.08 12.27 -11.71
CA ARG A 81 0.95 13.03 -12.28
C ARG A 81 0.42 14.08 -11.30
N SER A 82 0.33 13.74 -10.02
CA SER A 82 -0.15 14.62 -8.97
C SER A 82 0.82 15.77 -8.66
N ALA A 83 2.13 15.56 -8.85
CA ALA A 83 3.14 16.61 -8.67
C ALA A 83 3.18 17.68 -9.78
N ASN A 84 2.49 17.43 -10.90
CA ASN A 84 2.42 18.35 -12.05
C ASN A 84 1.17 19.24 -12.03
N HIS A 85 0.43 19.27 -10.92
CA HIS A 85 -0.75 20.11 -10.68
C HIS A 85 -0.56 20.93 -9.42
#